data_AF-A0A2D6R5V7-F1
#
_entry.id   AF-A0A2D6R5V7-F1
#
_cell.length_a   1.000
_cell.length_b   1.000
_cell.length_c   1.000
_cell.angle_alpha   90.00
_cell.angle_beta   90.00
_cell.angle_gamma   90.00
#
_symmetry.space_group_name_H-M   'P 1'
#
loop_
_entity.id
_entity.type
_entity.pdbx_description
1 polymer ?
#
loop_
_entity_poly.entity_id
_entity_poly.type
_entity_poly.pdbx_seq_one_letter_code
_entity_poly.pdbx_strand_id
1 'polypeptide(L)'
;MSDAAKKKKKKEFPTLKSIDDIIGHYQGFTGKKFDKRIEAFETFHHPDNIHKDQLSNHAQYTLFGRESDKKGFPGAFNVAEKTLADHYDKDDAVIKDEDKLAEILEKYTDTFLEGVLGKEKLKKSIEQFKKDYGGDEGELERELREFKGTLMARYTVTDRFRQGINLLSADYAKQLKGKKRIEIEGQLRGLSTEAVKGYGSFLETKAVEGLVKDEDRQEMAEYISPRFEKRGFKHDTPHIQRTADVQASHYAALLEGKSEALTNQGYKVQELKHEDKKKK
;
A
#
# COMPACT_ATOMS: atom_id res chain seq x y z
N MET A 1 3.38 -52.18 -1.84
CA MET A 1 4.51 -51.23 -1.99
C MET A 1 4.54 -50.81 -3.46
N SER A 2 4.49 -49.56 -3.88
CA SER A 2 4.94 -48.30 -3.29
C SER A 2 4.00 -47.15 -3.64
N ASP A 3 3.49 -46.45 -2.63
CA ASP A 3 2.94 -45.10 -2.78
C ASP A 3 4.11 -44.13 -3.02
N ALA A 4 4.42 -43.88 -4.29
CA ALA A 4 5.26 -42.75 -4.67
C ALA A 4 4.42 -41.48 -4.55
N ALA A 5 4.17 -41.05 -3.31
CA ALA A 5 3.72 -39.70 -3.02
C ALA A 5 4.78 -38.75 -3.57
N LYS A 6 4.50 -38.16 -4.75
CA LYS A 6 5.23 -37.02 -5.28
C LYS A 6 5.15 -35.91 -4.24
N LYS A 7 6.14 -35.82 -3.35
CA LYS A 7 6.41 -34.62 -2.57
C LYS A 7 6.62 -33.50 -3.58
N LYS A 8 5.57 -32.70 -3.83
CA LYS A 8 5.74 -31.38 -4.46
C LYS A 8 6.79 -30.69 -3.61
N LYS A 9 7.98 -30.43 -4.17
CA LYS A 9 8.95 -29.54 -3.52
C LYS A 9 8.18 -28.25 -3.22
N LYS A 10 8.08 -27.85 -1.96
CA LYS A 10 7.54 -26.53 -1.61
C LYS A 10 8.35 -25.52 -2.42
N LYS A 11 7.66 -24.63 -3.13
CA LYS A 11 8.33 -23.52 -3.81
C LYS A 11 9.04 -22.72 -2.71
N GLU A 12 10.36 -22.62 -2.79
CA GLU A 12 11.14 -21.84 -1.83
C GLU A 12 11.14 -20.38 -2.29
N PHE A 13 10.71 -19.48 -1.42
CA PHE A 13 10.71 -18.04 -1.66
C PHE A 13 11.96 -17.42 -1.04
N PRO A 14 12.57 -16.40 -1.68
CA PRO A 14 13.72 -15.74 -1.12
C PRO A 14 13.36 -15.09 0.21
N THR A 15 14.20 -15.25 1.23
CA THR A 15 13.98 -14.57 2.52
C THR A 15 14.52 -13.14 2.44
N LEU A 16 13.63 -12.16 2.39
CA LEU A 16 13.96 -10.73 2.34
C LEU A 16 13.66 -10.08 3.70
N LYS A 17 14.57 -9.23 4.18
CA LYS A 17 14.58 -8.76 5.57
C LYS A 17 13.90 -7.42 5.78
N SER A 18 13.87 -6.56 4.76
CA SER A 18 13.30 -5.22 4.83
C SER A 18 12.35 -4.95 3.67
N ILE A 19 11.55 -3.88 3.80
CA ILE A 19 10.68 -3.41 2.71
C ILE A 19 11.49 -2.98 1.49
N ASP A 20 12.62 -2.31 1.71
CA ASP A 20 13.53 -1.92 0.62
C ASP A 20 14.12 -3.16 -0.08
N ASP A 21 14.43 -4.25 0.65
CA ASP A 21 14.89 -5.51 0.05
C ASP A 21 13.79 -6.16 -0.80
N ILE A 22 12.55 -6.17 -0.31
CA ILE A 22 11.39 -6.71 -1.04
C ILE A 22 11.18 -5.94 -2.33
N ILE A 23 11.06 -4.61 -2.26
CA ILE A 23 10.84 -3.76 -3.43
C ILE A 23 12.02 -3.89 -4.39
N GLY A 24 13.26 -3.78 -3.89
CA GLY A 24 14.47 -3.87 -4.70
C GLY A 24 14.63 -5.21 -5.40
N HIS A 25 14.24 -6.31 -4.76
CA HIS A 25 14.26 -7.64 -5.36
C HIS A 25 13.40 -7.70 -6.63
N TYR A 26 12.14 -7.27 -6.57
CA TYR A 26 11.23 -7.33 -7.71
C TYR A 26 11.56 -6.27 -8.77
N GLN A 27 11.95 -5.06 -8.38
CA GLN A 27 12.39 -4.03 -9.31
C GLN A 27 13.66 -4.43 -10.09
N GLY A 28 14.49 -5.32 -9.52
CA GLY A 28 15.63 -5.94 -10.22
C GLY A 28 15.24 -6.71 -11.50
N PHE A 29 13.95 -7.01 -11.70
CA PHE A 29 13.45 -7.68 -12.90
C PHE A 29 12.95 -6.73 -14.00
N THR A 30 12.70 -5.44 -13.73
CA THR A 30 12.06 -4.50 -14.68
C THR A 30 12.81 -4.30 -16.02
N GLY A 31 14.10 -4.63 -16.07
CA GLY A 31 14.93 -4.64 -17.30
C GLY A 31 15.15 -6.02 -17.93
N LYS A 32 14.47 -7.07 -17.45
CA LYS A 32 14.60 -8.45 -17.93
C LYS A 32 13.54 -8.76 -19.00
N LYS A 33 13.75 -9.88 -19.71
CA LYS A 33 12.78 -10.44 -20.67
C LYS A 33 11.44 -10.74 -19.98
N PHE A 34 10.36 -10.72 -20.76
CA PHE A 34 8.98 -10.94 -20.28
C PHE A 34 8.87 -12.18 -19.37
N ASP A 35 9.34 -13.36 -19.82
CA ASP A 35 9.31 -14.60 -19.03
C ASP A 35 9.89 -14.45 -17.61
N LYS A 36 10.95 -13.66 -17.45
CA LYS A 36 11.56 -13.42 -16.14
C LYS A 36 10.80 -12.41 -15.30
N ARG A 37 10.18 -11.41 -15.93
CA ARG A 37 9.33 -10.45 -15.23
C ARG A 37 8.02 -11.09 -14.77
N ILE A 38 7.39 -11.89 -15.61
CA ILE A 38 6.13 -12.57 -15.26
C ILE A 38 6.35 -13.66 -14.19
N GLU A 39 7.50 -14.34 -14.20
CA GLU A 39 7.89 -15.27 -13.11
C GLU A 39 8.04 -14.53 -11.77
N ALA A 40 8.62 -13.33 -11.77
CA ALA A 40 8.72 -12.48 -10.58
C ALA A 40 7.35 -11.97 -10.11
N PHE A 41 6.48 -11.55 -11.05
CA PHE A 41 5.11 -11.14 -10.78
C PHE A 41 4.30 -12.29 -10.14
N GLU A 42 4.37 -13.49 -10.72
CA GLU A 42 3.73 -14.69 -10.16
C GLU A 42 4.27 -15.05 -8.78
N THR A 43 5.56 -14.83 -8.56
CA THR A 43 6.20 -15.08 -7.27
C THR A 43 5.68 -14.10 -6.23
N PHE A 44 5.56 -12.81 -6.55
CA PHE A 44 4.99 -11.80 -5.67
C PHE A 44 3.55 -12.12 -5.26
N HIS A 45 2.71 -12.51 -6.23
CA HIS A 45 1.30 -12.83 -6.02
C HIS A 45 1.04 -14.29 -5.60
N HIS A 46 2.07 -15.07 -5.30
CA HIS A 46 1.89 -16.44 -4.87
C HIS A 46 1.31 -16.47 -3.44
N PRO A 47 0.27 -17.26 -3.15
CA PRO A 47 -0.40 -17.26 -1.83
C PRO A 47 0.52 -17.65 -0.67
N ASP A 48 1.52 -18.51 -0.92
CA ASP A 48 2.52 -18.91 0.08
C ASP A 48 3.68 -17.89 0.24
N ASN A 49 3.73 -16.81 -0.56
CA ASN A 49 4.78 -15.82 -0.45
C ASN A 49 4.39 -14.72 0.55
N ILE A 50 5.19 -14.58 1.60
CA ILE A 50 4.92 -13.63 2.70
C ILE A 50 5.23 -12.17 2.36
N HIS A 51 5.85 -11.88 1.20
CA HIS A 51 6.30 -10.52 0.89
C HIS A 51 5.16 -9.50 0.88
N LYS A 52 3.98 -9.90 0.40
CA LYS A 52 2.79 -9.03 0.40
C LYS A 52 2.34 -8.73 1.84
N ASP A 53 2.27 -9.76 2.68
CA ASP A 53 1.95 -9.62 4.10
C ASP A 53 2.97 -8.75 4.84
N GLN A 54 4.26 -8.87 4.49
CA GLN A 54 5.31 -8.01 5.06
C GLN A 54 5.10 -6.54 4.70
N LEU A 55 4.74 -6.23 3.45
CA LEU A 55 4.41 -4.87 3.02
C LEU A 55 3.16 -4.34 3.75
N SER A 56 2.09 -5.13 3.83
CA SER A 56 0.86 -4.75 4.55
C SER A 56 1.11 -4.54 6.05
N ASN A 57 1.87 -5.42 6.69
CA ASN A 57 2.24 -5.30 8.10
C ASN A 57 3.09 -4.06 8.35
N HIS A 58 4.01 -3.72 7.44
CA HIS A 58 4.80 -2.50 7.57
C HIS A 58 3.90 -1.25 7.50
N ALA A 59 2.94 -1.20 6.58
CA ALA A 59 1.97 -0.10 6.54
C ALA A 59 1.17 -0.01 7.86
N GLN A 60 0.70 -1.15 8.38
CA GLN A 60 0.02 -1.20 9.68
C GLN A 60 0.89 -0.67 10.81
N TYR A 61 2.15 -1.09 10.89
CA TYR A 61 3.08 -0.66 11.95
C TYR A 61 3.49 0.80 11.84
N THR A 62 3.58 1.35 10.63
CA THR A 62 3.86 2.78 10.44
C THR A 62 2.73 3.66 10.99
N LEU A 63 1.48 3.23 10.88
CA LEU A 63 0.33 3.99 11.37
C LEU A 63 -0.05 3.67 12.83
N PHE A 64 -0.11 2.39 13.20
CA PHE A 64 -0.61 1.95 14.51
C PHE A 64 0.47 1.38 15.43
N GLY A 65 1.72 1.38 14.99
CA GLY A 65 2.86 0.94 15.77
C GLY A 65 3.00 -0.59 15.82
N ARG A 66 4.14 -1.03 16.34
CA ARG A 66 4.43 -2.44 16.60
C ARG A 66 4.68 -2.63 18.09
N GLU A 67 3.85 -3.42 18.75
CA GLU A 67 3.92 -3.57 20.20
C GLU A 67 5.28 -4.10 20.70
N SER A 68 5.89 -5.02 19.93
CA SER A 68 7.21 -5.57 20.23
C SER A 68 8.38 -4.60 19.95
N ASP A 69 8.13 -3.48 19.26
CA ASP A 69 9.14 -2.49 18.88
C ASP A 69 8.54 -1.07 18.82
N LYS A 70 8.12 -0.56 19.98
CA LYS A 70 7.52 0.77 20.09
C LYS A 70 8.47 1.91 19.75
N LYS A 71 9.79 1.66 19.75
CA LYS A 71 10.81 2.68 19.42
C LYS A 71 11.05 2.76 17.92
N GLY A 72 11.12 1.62 17.23
CA GLY A 72 11.25 1.57 15.77
C GLY A 72 9.93 1.87 15.06
N PHE A 73 8.81 1.41 15.64
CA PHE A 73 7.46 1.61 15.11
C PHE A 73 6.53 2.13 16.21
N PRO A 74 6.62 3.43 16.57
CA PRO A 74 5.72 4.02 17.55
C PRO A 74 4.27 4.13 17.04
N GLY A 75 4.08 4.29 15.72
CA GLY A 75 2.78 4.46 15.08
C GLY A 75 2.31 5.90 15.08
N ALA A 76 2.07 6.46 13.89
CA ALA A 76 1.60 7.84 13.72
C ALA A 76 0.32 8.15 14.52
N PHE A 77 -0.65 7.22 14.52
CA PHE A 77 -1.87 7.32 15.31
C PHE A 77 -1.56 7.40 16.81
N ASN A 78 -0.79 6.46 17.34
CA ASN A 78 -0.51 6.39 18.78
C ASN A 78 0.26 7.62 19.27
N VAL A 79 1.19 8.14 18.47
CA VAL A 79 1.93 9.36 18.81
C VAL A 79 0.99 10.56 18.85
N ALA A 80 0.10 10.69 17.85
CA ALA A 80 -0.87 11.79 17.81
C ALA A 80 -1.92 11.69 18.93
N GLU A 81 -2.45 10.49 19.20
CA GLU A 81 -3.37 10.20 20.30
C GLU A 81 -2.75 10.56 21.65
N LYS A 82 -1.48 10.19 21.86
CA LYS A 82 -0.76 10.55 23.08
C LYS A 82 -0.60 12.06 23.23
N THR A 83 -0.14 12.77 22.20
CA THR A 83 -0.01 14.23 22.22
C THR A 83 -1.36 14.91 22.47
N LEU A 84 -2.43 14.39 21.87
CA LEU A 84 -3.79 14.84 22.10
C LEU A 84 -4.21 14.67 23.57
N ALA A 85 -3.92 13.51 24.18
CA ALA A 85 -4.22 13.24 25.59
C ALA A 85 -3.36 14.08 26.56
N ASP A 86 -2.11 14.37 26.21
CA ASP A 86 -1.21 15.21 27.01
C ASP A 86 -1.71 16.68 27.08
N HIS A 87 -2.38 17.16 26.03
CA HIS A 87 -3.00 18.49 26.01
C HIS A 87 -4.42 18.54 26.58
N TYR A 88 -5.17 17.43 26.50
CA TYR A 88 -6.58 17.35 26.85
C TYR A 88 -6.86 16.04 27.59
N ASP A 89 -7.00 16.11 28.91
CA ASP A 89 -7.11 14.95 29.79
C ASP A 89 -8.49 14.25 29.73
N LYS A 90 -9.55 15.00 29.40
CA LYS A 90 -10.93 14.49 29.34
C LYS A 90 -11.42 14.28 27.92
N ASP A 91 -12.16 13.20 27.71
CA ASP A 91 -12.76 12.84 26.41
C ASP A 91 -13.72 13.90 25.87
N ASP A 92 -14.43 14.60 26.76
CA ASP A 92 -15.39 15.65 26.42
C ASP A 92 -14.78 17.04 26.34
N ALA A 93 -13.46 17.18 26.53
CA ALA A 93 -12.75 18.43 26.38
C ALA A 93 -12.89 18.96 24.94
N VAL A 94 -13.43 20.16 24.80
CA VAL A 94 -13.62 20.84 23.51
C VAL A 94 -12.34 21.56 23.13
N ILE A 95 -11.79 21.22 21.97
CA ILE A 95 -10.49 21.73 21.51
C ILE A 95 -10.67 23.00 20.70
N LYS A 96 -10.16 24.12 21.21
CA LYS A 96 -10.27 25.44 20.56
C LYS A 96 -8.93 26.02 20.08
N ASP A 97 -7.84 25.47 20.58
CA ASP A 97 -6.48 25.91 20.33
C ASP A 97 -5.97 25.30 19.01
N GLU A 98 -5.85 26.15 17.98
CA GLU A 98 -5.41 25.72 16.64
C GLU A 98 -3.94 25.35 16.61
N ASP A 99 -3.10 25.96 17.45
CA ASP A 99 -1.67 25.67 17.50
C ASP A 99 -1.42 24.27 18.07
N LYS A 100 -2.17 23.89 19.12
CA LYS A 100 -2.14 22.51 19.65
C LYS A 100 -2.67 21.49 18.64
N LEU A 101 -3.72 21.84 17.88
CA LEU A 101 -4.22 20.97 16.81
C LEU A 101 -3.15 20.79 15.73
N ALA A 102 -2.49 21.87 15.31
CA ALA A 102 -1.39 21.81 14.35
C ALA A 102 -0.24 20.94 14.87
N GLU A 103 0.14 21.07 16.15
CA GLU A 103 1.17 20.21 16.76
C GLU A 103 0.78 18.72 16.70
N ILE A 104 -0.44 18.36 17.07
CA ILE A 104 -0.93 16.96 17.04
C ILE A 104 -0.85 16.39 15.61
N LEU A 105 -1.32 17.16 14.63
CA LEU A 105 -1.31 16.75 13.21
C LEU A 105 0.11 16.69 12.64
N GLU A 106 1.01 17.56 13.10
CA GLU A 106 2.42 17.57 12.71
C GLU A 106 3.15 16.37 13.29
N LYS A 107 2.92 16.02 14.56
CA LYS A 107 3.46 14.79 15.17
C LYS A 107 3.00 13.53 14.45
N TYR A 108 1.71 13.47 14.06
CA TYR A 108 1.20 12.38 13.24
C TYR A 108 1.98 12.28 11.92
N THR A 109 2.05 13.39 11.19
CA THR A 109 2.61 13.45 9.84
C THR A 109 4.10 13.14 9.85
N ASP A 110 4.85 13.71 10.80
CA ASP A 110 6.28 13.45 10.97
C ASP A 110 6.54 11.97 11.29
N THR A 111 5.78 11.39 12.24
CA THR A 111 5.94 9.97 12.60
C THR A 111 5.64 9.05 11.42
N PHE A 112 4.60 9.34 10.64
CA PHE A 112 4.29 8.62 9.42
C PHE A 112 5.46 8.71 8.41
N LEU A 113 5.90 9.93 8.10
CA LEU A 113 6.97 10.16 7.12
C LEU A 113 8.31 9.56 7.57
N GLU A 114 8.62 9.56 8.86
CA GLU A 114 9.78 8.86 9.42
C GLU A 114 9.68 7.34 9.21
N GLY A 115 8.48 6.76 9.38
CA GLY A 115 8.26 5.34 9.12
C GLY A 115 8.34 4.97 7.63
N VAL A 116 7.90 5.87 6.74
CA VAL A 116 7.94 5.66 5.28
C VAL A 116 9.35 5.85 4.70
N LEU A 117 10.03 6.93 5.08
CA LEU A 117 11.29 7.36 4.44
C LEU A 117 12.53 6.96 5.26
N GLY A 118 12.37 6.79 6.57
CA GLY A 118 13.47 6.81 7.52
C GLY A 118 13.86 8.24 7.90
N LYS A 119 14.25 8.43 9.17
CA LYS A 119 14.62 9.72 9.78
C LYS A 119 15.62 10.52 8.96
N GLU A 120 16.70 9.88 8.50
CA GLU A 120 17.77 10.56 7.76
C GLU A 120 17.32 11.06 6.38
N LYS A 121 16.49 10.28 5.65
CA LYS A 121 15.97 10.73 4.35
C LYS A 121 14.99 11.88 4.53
N LEU A 122 14.07 11.79 5.50
CA LEU A 122 13.14 12.87 5.81
C LEU A 122 13.88 14.15 6.20
N LYS A 123 14.87 14.05 7.10
CA LYS A 123 15.70 15.18 7.51
C LYS A 123 16.35 15.87 6.31
N LYS A 124 16.97 15.12 5.41
CA LYS A 124 17.57 15.66 4.18
C LYS A 124 16.53 16.34 3.29
N SER A 125 15.33 15.77 3.14
CA SER A 125 14.24 16.40 2.38
C SER A 125 13.81 17.73 2.98
N ILE A 126 13.70 17.81 4.31
CA ILE A 126 13.35 19.05 5.02
C ILE A 126 14.46 20.10 4.89
N GLU A 127 15.73 19.71 5.06
CA GLU A 127 16.88 20.61 4.91
C GLU A 127 16.99 21.16 3.49
N GLN A 128 16.78 20.30 2.48
CA GLN A 128 16.77 20.72 1.08
C GLN A 128 15.61 21.67 0.80
N PHE A 129 14.41 21.38 1.29
CA PHE A 129 13.27 22.29 1.17
C PHE A 129 13.57 23.66 1.77
N LYS A 130 14.11 23.71 2.99
CA LYS A 130 14.49 24.97 3.66
C LYS A 130 15.55 25.76 2.88
N LYS A 131 16.49 25.08 2.24
CA LYS A 131 17.53 25.70 1.42
C LYS A 131 16.97 26.26 0.10
N ASP A 132 16.04 25.55 -0.51
CA ASP A 132 15.43 25.93 -1.78
C ASP A 132 14.31 26.98 -1.58
N TYR A 133 13.80 27.08 -0.35
CA TYR A 133 12.84 28.11 0.03
C TYR A 133 13.51 29.49 0.05
N GLY A 134 13.24 30.28 -0.99
CA GLY A 134 13.71 31.66 -1.11
C GLY A 134 12.73 32.72 -0.59
N GLY A 135 11.71 32.33 0.17
CA GLY A 135 10.68 33.21 0.72
C GLY A 135 11.00 33.75 2.12
N ASP A 136 10.03 34.44 2.73
CA ASP A 136 10.19 35.06 4.05
C ASP A 136 10.29 34.00 5.17
N GLU A 137 11.22 34.18 6.11
CA GLU A 137 11.40 33.27 7.26
C GLU A 137 10.10 33.10 8.08
N GLY A 138 9.25 34.13 8.14
CA GLY A 138 7.96 34.08 8.84
C GLY A 138 6.91 33.18 8.16
N GLU A 139 7.06 32.88 6.87
CA GLU A 139 6.19 31.96 6.14
C GLU A 139 6.77 30.54 6.03
N LEU A 140 8.08 30.38 6.26
CA LEU A 140 8.79 29.10 6.12
C LEU A 140 8.13 27.95 6.89
N GLU A 141 7.66 28.20 8.11
CA GLU A 141 7.02 27.16 8.92
C GLU A 141 5.69 26.69 8.32
N ARG A 142 4.88 27.62 7.79
CA ARG A 142 3.62 27.29 7.10
C ARG A 142 3.89 26.47 5.85
N GLU A 143 4.84 26.92 5.04
CA GLU A 143 5.21 26.24 3.79
C GLU A 143 5.84 24.86 4.05
N LEU A 144 6.60 24.73 5.14
CA LEU A 144 7.14 23.44 5.56
C LEU A 144 6.04 22.45 5.96
N ARG A 145 4.99 22.92 6.66
CA ARG A 145 3.82 22.07 6.98
C ARG A 145 3.10 21.61 5.73
N GLU A 146 2.85 22.51 4.78
CA GLU A 146 2.21 22.16 3.51
C GLU A 146 3.06 21.17 2.70
N PHE A 147 4.38 21.34 2.69
CA PHE A 147 5.32 20.40 2.09
C PHE A 147 5.22 19.00 2.71
N LYS A 148 5.28 18.91 4.05
CA LYS A 148 5.13 17.63 4.78
C LYS A 148 3.78 16.97 4.49
N GLY A 149 2.71 17.75 4.50
CA GLY A 149 1.36 17.29 4.18
C GLY A 149 1.23 16.74 2.76
N THR A 150 1.77 17.47 1.79
CA THR A 150 1.86 17.03 0.38
C THR A 150 2.71 15.77 0.24
N LEU A 151 3.81 15.65 0.99
CA LEU A 151 4.67 14.48 0.97
C LEU A 151 3.94 13.24 1.50
N MET A 152 3.18 13.37 2.59
CA MET A 152 2.34 12.29 3.13
C MET A 152 1.24 11.87 2.14
N ALA A 153 0.61 12.83 1.47
CA ALA A 153 -0.47 12.58 0.53
C ALA A 153 -0.05 11.62 -0.60
N ARG A 154 1.21 11.72 -1.07
CA ARG A 154 1.77 10.83 -2.11
C ARG A 154 1.72 9.34 -1.75
N TYR A 155 1.76 9.01 -0.46
CA TYR A 155 1.80 7.63 0.02
C TYR A 155 0.44 7.11 0.47
N THR A 156 -0.60 7.96 0.52
CA THR A 156 -1.89 7.63 1.14
C THR A 156 -3.07 7.76 0.17
N VAL A 157 -2.79 7.74 -1.13
CA VAL A 157 -3.81 7.78 -2.18
C VAL A 157 -4.70 6.55 -2.09
N THR A 158 -6.01 6.77 -2.11
CA THR A 158 -7.04 5.72 -2.13
C THR A 158 -8.17 6.13 -3.05
N ASP A 159 -9.10 5.22 -3.36
CA ASP A 159 -10.31 5.57 -4.13
C ASP A 159 -11.13 6.69 -3.46
N ARG A 160 -11.17 6.67 -2.11
CA ARG A 160 -11.81 7.70 -1.28
C ARG A 160 -11.04 9.02 -1.31
N PHE A 161 -9.71 8.95 -1.21
CA PHE A 161 -8.81 10.10 -1.22
C PHE A 161 -7.96 10.08 -2.48
N ARG A 162 -8.55 10.48 -3.62
CA ARG A 162 -7.89 10.47 -4.93
C ARG A 162 -6.60 11.28 -4.99
N GLN A 163 -6.45 12.27 -4.11
CA GLN A 163 -5.25 13.11 -4.00
C GLN A 163 -4.38 12.74 -2.79
N GLY A 164 -4.74 11.70 -2.02
CA GLY A 164 -4.11 11.35 -0.75
C GLY A 164 -4.59 12.19 0.43
N ILE A 165 -4.03 11.90 1.60
CA ILE A 165 -4.38 12.57 2.86
C ILE A 165 -3.34 13.67 3.15
N ASN A 166 -3.80 14.92 3.25
CA ASN A 166 -2.99 16.06 3.70
C ASN A 166 -3.58 16.65 4.99
N LEU A 167 -3.08 16.17 6.13
CA LEU A 167 -3.51 16.61 7.47
C LEU A 167 -2.98 17.99 7.85
N LEU A 168 -1.97 18.49 7.13
CA LEU A 168 -1.31 19.77 7.40
C LEU A 168 -1.78 20.91 6.49
N SER A 169 -2.80 20.65 5.68
CA SER A 169 -3.44 21.70 4.88
C SER A 169 -4.03 22.80 5.76
N ALA A 170 -4.02 24.03 5.26
CA ALA A 170 -4.43 25.22 6.01
C ALA A 170 -5.85 25.16 6.61
N ASP A 171 -6.72 24.31 6.08
CA ASP A 171 -8.11 24.19 6.54
C ASP A 171 -8.37 22.96 7.42
N TYR A 172 -7.44 22.00 7.50
CA TYR A 172 -7.70 20.76 8.22
C TYR A 172 -7.85 20.98 9.73
N ALA A 173 -6.92 21.71 10.35
CA ALA A 173 -7.00 22.05 11.77
C ALA A 173 -8.28 22.84 12.11
N LYS A 174 -8.72 23.73 11.21
CA LYS A 174 -9.97 24.50 11.39
C LYS A 174 -11.20 23.60 11.41
N GLN A 175 -11.21 22.51 10.64
CA GLN A 175 -12.31 21.53 10.65
C GLN A 175 -12.37 20.73 11.96
N LEU A 176 -11.25 20.60 12.67
CA LEU A 176 -11.19 19.92 13.97
C LEU A 176 -11.55 20.84 15.14
N LYS A 177 -11.39 22.15 14.96
CA LYS A 177 -11.70 23.15 16.00
C LYS A 177 -13.15 23.03 16.46
N GLY A 178 -13.34 23.06 17.78
CA GLY A 178 -14.65 22.95 18.42
C GLY A 178 -15.17 21.52 18.60
N LYS A 179 -14.44 20.50 18.11
CA LYS A 179 -14.75 19.10 18.39
C LYS A 179 -14.24 18.69 19.77
N LYS A 180 -14.86 17.65 20.32
CA LYS A 180 -14.37 16.98 21.53
C LYS A 180 -13.13 16.14 21.21
N ARG A 181 -12.28 15.93 22.21
CA ARG A 181 -11.11 15.05 22.12
C ARG A 181 -11.46 13.69 21.50
N ILE A 182 -12.50 13.02 22.01
CA ILE A 182 -12.87 11.68 21.54
C ILE A 182 -13.28 11.66 20.06
N GLU A 183 -13.89 12.75 19.57
CA GLU A 183 -14.25 12.87 18.15
C GLU A 183 -13.01 13.02 17.27
N ILE A 184 -12.01 13.78 17.73
CA ILE A 184 -10.74 13.96 17.03
C ILE A 184 -9.96 12.64 17.01
N GLU A 185 -9.90 11.91 18.13
CA GLU A 185 -9.28 10.58 18.18
C GLU A 185 -9.95 9.61 17.19
N GLY A 186 -11.30 9.57 17.19
CA GLY A 186 -12.05 8.75 16.24
C GLY A 186 -11.76 9.11 14.78
N GLN A 187 -11.63 10.40 14.47
CA GLN A 187 -11.25 10.87 13.14
C GLN A 187 -9.82 10.46 12.77
N LEU A 188 -8.84 10.65 13.66
CA LEU A 188 -7.46 10.21 13.44
C LEU A 188 -7.36 8.69 13.23
N ARG A 189 -8.12 7.91 13.99
CA ARG A 189 -8.17 6.44 13.83
C ARG A 189 -8.77 6.03 12.49
N GLY A 190 -9.86 6.67 12.07
CA GLY A 190 -10.48 6.45 10.77
C GLY A 190 -9.53 6.79 9.61
N LEU A 191 -8.83 7.92 9.70
CA LEU A 191 -7.81 8.33 8.73
C LEU A 191 -6.64 7.35 8.67
N SER A 192 -6.15 6.91 9.83
CA SER A 192 -5.06 5.94 9.91
C SER A 192 -5.43 4.62 9.23
N THR A 193 -6.66 4.17 9.41
CA THR A 193 -7.18 2.97 8.75
C THR A 193 -7.18 3.12 7.22
N GLU A 194 -7.56 4.28 6.70
CA GLU A 194 -7.50 4.56 5.25
C GLU A 194 -6.05 4.74 4.76
N ALA A 195 -5.20 5.38 5.56
CA ALA A 195 -3.79 5.56 5.25
C ALA A 195 -3.05 4.22 5.16
N VAL A 196 -3.38 3.23 6.00
CA VAL A 196 -2.84 1.86 5.88
C VAL A 196 -3.17 1.26 4.52
N LYS A 197 -4.41 1.41 4.03
CA LYS A 197 -4.81 0.89 2.72
C LYS A 197 -4.03 1.58 1.60
N GLY A 198 -3.97 2.91 1.63
CA GLY A 198 -3.28 3.70 0.61
C GLY A 198 -1.78 3.39 0.58
N TYR A 199 -1.14 3.36 1.75
CA TYR A 199 0.30 3.09 1.84
C TYR A 199 0.64 1.62 1.54
N GLY A 200 -0.17 0.67 1.98
CA GLY A 200 -0.03 -0.74 1.57
C GLY A 200 -0.11 -0.89 0.05
N SER A 201 -1.11 -0.26 -0.58
CA SER A 201 -1.28 -0.28 -2.04
C SER A 201 -0.12 0.39 -2.77
N PHE A 202 0.41 1.49 -2.23
CA PHE A 202 1.61 2.13 -2.73
C PHE A 202 2.81 1.18 -2.71
N LEU A 203 3.06 0.49 -1.59
CA LEU A 203 4.17 -0.44 -1.44
C LEU A 203 4.06 -1.63 -2.39
N GLU A 204 2.87 -2.21 -2.52
CA GLU A 204 2.61 -3.32 -3.45
C GLU A 204 2.85 -2.87 -4.90
N THR A 205 2.27 -1.72 -5.28
CA THR A 205 2.46 -1.14 -6.62
C THR A 205 3.93 -0.89 -6.89
N LYS A 206 4.66 -0.32 -5.93
CA LYS A 206 6.10 -0.05 -6.04
C LYS A 206 6.91 -1.32 -6.27
N ALA A 207 6.55 -2.42 -5.61
CA ALA A 207 7.22 -3.71 -5.75
C ALA A 207 7.03 -4.31 -7.15
N VAL A 208 5.82 -4.22 -7.72
CA VAL A 208 5.49 -4.81 -9.03
C VAL A 208 5.66 -3.84 -10.20
N GLU A 209 6.06 -2.59 -9.94
CA GLU A 209 6.22 -1.52 -10.92
C GLU A 209 7.18 -1.95 -12.05
N GLY A 210 6.67 -1.97 -13.28
CA GLY A 210 7.44 -2.30 -14.48
C GLY A 210 7.68 -3.81 -14.70
N LEU A 211 7.10 -4.69 -13.87
CA LEU A 211 7.07 -6.13 -14.17
C LEU A 211 6.17 -6.42 -15.38
N VAL A 212 5.05 -5.72 -15.50
CA VAL A 212 4.18 -5.73 -16.68
C VAL A 212 4.09 -4.32 -17.22
N LYS A 213 4.36 -4.13 -18.51
CA LYS A 213 4.34 -2.85 -19.21
C LYS A 213 3.37 -2.91 -20.38
N ASP A 214 2.99 -1.76 -20.92
CA ASP A 214 2.05 -1.71 -22.05
C ASP A 214 2.60 -2.39 -23.32
N GLU A 215 3.93 -2.44 -23.50
CA GLU A 215 4.53 -3.18 -24.61
C GLU A 215 4.33 -4.70 -24.49
N ASP A 216 4.06 -5.22 -23.28
CA ASP A 216 3.85 -6.64 -23.03
C ASP A 216 2.41 -7.08 -23.32
N ARG A 217 1.51 -6.16 -23.67
CA ARG A 217 0.06 -6.42 -23.78
C ARG A 217 -0.31 -7.65 -24.60
N GLN A 218 0.42 -7.91 -25.70
CA GLN A 218 0.19 -9.09 -26.53
C GLN A 218 0.70 -10.37 -25.85
N GLU A 219 1.97 -10.38 -25.46
CA GLU A 219 2.63 -11.54 -24.84
C GLU A 219 1.93 -11.93 -23.51
N MET A 220 1.53 -10.94 -22.72
CA MET A 220 0.75 -11.11 -21.50
C MET A 220 -0.62 -11.72 -21.77
N ALA A 221 -1.35 -11.26 -22.79
CA ALA A 221 -2.66 -11.82 -23.14
C ALA A 221 -2.55 -13.29 -23.60
N GLU A 222 -1.55 -13.61 -24.42
CA GLU A 222 -1.24 -14.98 -24.86
C GLU A 222 -0.86 -15.86 -23.66
N TYR A 223 -0.11 -15.31 -22.70
CA TYR A 223 0.29 -16.00 -21.48
C TYR A 223 -0.88 -16.29 -20.54
N ILE A 224 -1.75 -15.31 -20.25
CA ILE A 224 -2.77 -15.46 -19.21
C ILE A 224 -4.07 -16.10 -19.69
N SER A 225 -4.47 -15.94 -20.96
CA SER A 225 -5.77 -16.43 -21.43
C SER A 225 -5.97 -17.94 -21.18
N PRO A 226 -5.01 -18.83 -21.55
CA PRO A 226 -5.13 -20.26 -21.26
C PRO A 226 -5.17 -20.58 -19.75
N ARG A 227 -4.60 -19.74 -18.89
CA ARG A 227 -4.58 -19.93 -17.43
C ARG A 227 -5.94 -19.63 -16.81
N PHE A 228 -6.64 -18.60 -17.30
CA PHE A 228 -8.01 -18.29 -16.92
C PHE A 228 -8.96 -19.41 -17.35
N GLU A 229 -8.87 -19.84 -18.61
CA GLU A 229 -9.68 -20.93 -19.16
C GLU A 229 -9.50 -22.23 -18.38
N LYS A 230 -8.25 -22.60 -18.08
CA LYS A 230 -7.93 -23.79 -17.28
C LYS A 230 -8.52 -23.74 -15.86
N ARG A 231 -8.73 -22.55 -15.30
CA ARG A 231 -9.37 -22.35 -13.99
C ARG A 231 -10.87 -22.11 -14.08
N GLY A 232 -11.46 -22.28 -15.27
CA GLY A 232 -12.89 -22.14 -15.49
C GLY A 232 -13.37 -20.68 -15.48
N PHE A 233 -12.50 -19.70 -15.67
CA PHE A 233 -12.91 -18.29 -15.73
C PHE A 233 -13.00 -17.81 -17.18
N LYS A 234 -14.15 -17.25 -17.54
CA LYS A 234 -14.40 -16.63 -18.85
C LYS A 234 -14.92 -15.21 -18.69
N HIS A 235 -14.51 -14.33 -19.60
CA HIS A 235 -15.01 -12.96 -19.68
C HIS A 235 -15.39 -12.65 -21.13
N ASP A 236 -16.40 -11.81 -21.33
CA ASP A 236 -16.92 -11.46 -22.66
C ASP A 236 -15.89 -10.68 -23.51
N THR A 237 -15.18 -9.71 -22.90
CA THR A 237 -13.98 -9.08 -23.45
C THR A 237 -12.74 -10.01 -23.36
N PRO A 238 -12.00 -10.26 -24.47
CA PRO A 238 -10.71 -10.98 -24.47
C PRO A 238 -9.56 -10.19 -23.83
N HIS A 239 -8.54 -10.87 -23.28
CA HIS A 239 -7.42 -10.19 -22.61
C HIS A 239 -6.66 -9.23 -23.53
N ILE A 240 -6.47 -9.59 -24.79
CA ILE A 240 -5.78 -8.75 -25.79
C ILE A 240 -6.43 -7.37 -25.97
N GLN A 241 -7.71 -7.19 -25.65
CA GLN A 241 -8.41 -5.90 -25.76
C GLN A 241 -8.22 -5.00 -24.52
N ARG A 242 -7.56 -5.48 -23.47
CA ARG A 242 -7.31 -4.74 -22.22
C ARG A 242 -5.92 -4.13 -22.20
N THR A 243 -5.78 -3.02 -21.50
CA THR A 243 -4.49 -2.41 -21.15
C THR A 243 -3.69 -3.34 -20.23
N ALA A 244 -2.37 -3.16 -20.17
CA ALA A 244 -1.50 -4.11 -19.48
C ALA A 244 -1.68 -4.09 -17.95
N ASP A 245 -2.02 -2.94 -17.38
CA ASP A 245 -2.38 -2.78 -15.98
C ASP A 245 -3.65 -3.57 -15.61
N VAL A 246 -4.68 -3.54 -16.47
CA VAL A 246 -5.91 -4.30 -16.27
C VAL A 246 -5.62 -5.80 -16.41
N GLN A 247 -4.81 -6.20 -17.39
CA GLN A 247 -4.39 -7.60 -17.53
C GLN A 247 -3.63 -8.10 -16.29
N ALA A 248 -2.68 -7.30 -15.77
CA ALA A 248 -1.92 -7.61 -14.56
C ALA A 248 -2.82 -7.72 -13.33
N SER A 249 -3.74 -6.76 -13.14
CA SER A 249 -4.70 -6.76 -12.03
C SER A 249 -5.59 -8.02 -12.04
N HIS A 250 -6.13 -8.38 -13.20
CA HIS A 250 -6.92 -9.60 -13.35
C HIS A 250 -6.06 -10.84 -13.03
N TYR A 251 -4.83 -10.88 -13.54
CA TYR A 251 -3.95 -12.02 -13.31
C TYR A 251 -3.53 -12.18 -11.85
N ALA A 252 -3.24 -11.07 -11.15
CA ALA A 252 -3.01 -11.06 -9.72
C ALA A 252 -4.21 -11.64 -8.95
N ALA A 253 -5.44 -11.22 -9.26
CA ALA A 253 -6.64 -11.76 -8.64
C ALA A 253 -6.81 -13.27 -8.90
N LEU A 254 -6.47 -13.73 -10.10
CA LEU A 254 -6.44 -15.16 -10.41
C LEU A 254 -5.42 -15.90 -9.54
N LEU A 255 -4.17 -15.43 -9.49
CA LEU A 255 -3.09 -16.05 -8.72
C LEU A 255 -3.41 -16.15 -7.23
N GLU A 256 -4.00 -15.09 -6.67
CA GLU A 256 -4.39 -14.99 -5.26
C GLU A 256 -5.67 -15.77 -4.92
N GLY A 257 -6.32 -16.40 -5.92
CA GLY A 257 -7.54 -17.17 -5.69
C GLY A 257 -8.75 -16.31 -5.31
N LYS A 258 -8.73 -15.01 -5.63
CA LYS A 258 -9.78 -14.05 -5.28
C LYS A 258 -10.94 -14.13 -6.27
N SER A 259 -11.73 -15.21 -6.19
CA SER A 259 -12.86 -15.44 -7.10
C SER A 259 -13.89 -14.31 -7.09
N GLU A 260 -14.16 -13.71 -5.91
CA GLU A 260 -15.07 -12.56 -5.80
C GLU A 260 -14.53 -11.33 -6.55
N ALA A 261 -13.21 -11.06 -6.46
CA ALA A 261 -12.59 -9.97 -7.20
C ALA A 261 -12.71 -10.18 -8.73
N LEU A 262 -12.51 -11.42 -9.19
CA LEU A 262 -12.70 -11.78 -10.60
C LEU A 262 -14.17 -11.64 -11.02
N THR A 263 -15.14 -12.01 -10.19
CA THR A 263 -16.57 -11.80 -10.49
C THR A 263 -16.91 -10.32 -10.58
N ASN A 264 -16.39 -9.49 -9.67
CA ASN A 264 -16.54 -8.03 -9.73
C ASN A 264 -15.88 -7.41 -10.97
N GLN A 265 -14.85 -8.08 -11.51
CA GLN A 265 -14.20 -7.74 -12.78
C GLN A 265 -14.93 -8.32 -14.02
N GLY A 266 -16.11 -8.94 -13.85
CA GLY A 266 -16.94 -9.41 -14.96
C GLY A 266 -16.68 -10.85 -15.42
N TYR A 267 -15.85 -11.62 -14.70
CA TYR A 267 -15.65 -13.04 -15.02
C TYR A 267 -16.81 -13.91 -14.54
N LYS A 268 -17.18 -14.88 -15.37
CA LYS A 268 -18.15 -15.93 -15.07
C LYS A 268 -17.40 -17.25 -14.89
N VAL A 269 -17.80 -18.03 -13.89
CA VAL A 269 -17.32 -19.40 -13.70
C VAL A 269 -18.01 -20.29 -14.73
N GLN A 270 -17.24 -20.93 -15.58
CA GLN A 270 -17.71 -22.01 -16.43
C GLN A 270 -17.73 -23.31 -15.62
N GLU A 271 -18.81 -24.06 -15.76
CA GLU A 271 -18.80 -25.47 -15.40
C GLU A 271 -17.72 -26.16 -16.25
N LEU A 272 -16.63 -26.56 -15.59
CA LEU A 272 -15.61 -27.39 -16.21
C LEU A 272 -16.27 -28.72 -16.54
N LYS A 273 -16.51 -28.99 -17.83
CA LYS A 273 -16.91 -30.33 -18.27
C LYS A 273 -15.78 -31.27 -17.85
N HIS A 274 -16.02 -32.10 -16.85
CA HIS A 274 -15.16 -33.23 -16.57
C HIS A 274 -15.18 -34.11 -17.82
N GLU A 275 -14.13 -34.04 -18.63
CA GLU A 275 -13.87 -35.13 -19.56
C GLU A 275 -13.59 -36.37 -18.73
N ASP A 276 -14.62 -37.18 -18.55
CA ASP A 276 -14.47 -38.57 -18.19
C ASP A 276 -13.48 -39.18 -19.18
N LYS A 277 -12.24 -39.33 -18.75
CA LYS A 277 -11.28 -40.21 -19.40
C LYS A 277 -11.89 -41.61 -19.36
N LYS A 278 -12.67 -41.94 -20.39
CA LYS A 278 -13.02 -43.32 -20.72
C LYS A 278 -11.70 -44.07 -20.84
N LYS A 279 -11.38 -44.83 -19.78
CA LYS A 279 -10.44 -45.94 -19.85
C LYS A 279 -10.92 -46.83 -21.00
N LYS A 280 -10.14 -46.86 -22.08
CA LYS A 280 -10.07 -48.00 -22.98
C LYS A 280 -8.85 -48.80 -22.60
#